data_AF-A0A6I1Z1P9-F1
#
_entry.id   AF-A0A6I1Z1P9-F1
#
_cell.length_a   1.000
_cell.length_b   1.000
_cell.length_c   1.000
_cell.angle_alpha   90.00
_cell.angle_beta   90.00
_cell.angle_gamma   90.00
#
_symmetry.space_group_name_H-M   'P 1'
#
loop_
_entity.id
_entity.type
_entity.pdbx_description
1 polymer ?
#
loop_
_entity_poly.entity_id
_entity_poly.type
_entity_poly.pdbx_seq_one_letter_code
_entity_poly.pdbx_strand_id
1 'polypeptide(L)'
;MLLLGACAGWSLITAAAHDGRPEGVLLAVLAVAAGHAVGRVSGALLPVAAPSAGAVAGLTLAVALPALSTGPRYAVPLGHAGGTAALLALATGAACCAAWATSVPELRLVLRLLAVGIVLAGAVLGSAAGCVSSAAVLLCSLTAGSVSRRGACLLGLAVAAALVAGTAWALAADVLPGGLARVLEGRLSAHRVALWQDALHLAGRNRGLGVGPGRFGELGGSAPQTLSADGKPHSALLQLAAEQGVVGALLCVAAYCWVLHALWRSPRATPVALTAGAALTALAVFATVSNAFSFTAVTVGAGLLAGWATARPWARDGAEPRP
;
A
#
# COMPACT_ATOMS: atom_id res chain seq x y z
N MET A 1 4.12 -5.50 16.10
CA MET A 1 3.57 -6.83 16.44
C MET A 1 2.30 -6.73 17.25
N LEU A 2 2.27 -6.04 18.40
CA LEU A 2 1.03 -5.83 19.17
C LEU A 2 -0.15 -5.32 18.34
N LEU A 3 0.08 -4.32 17.48
CA LEU A 3 -0.96 -3.73 16.67
C LEU A 3 -1.49 -4.68 15.57
N LEU A 4 -0.62 -5.48 14.94
CA LEU A 4 -1.04 -6.51 14.00
C LEU A 4 -1.81 -7.64 14.71
N GLY A 5 -1.42 -7.97 15.94
CA GLY A 5 -2.17 -8.86 16.82
C GLY A 5 -3.56 -8.30 17.17
N ALA A 6 -3.67 -6.98 17.40
CA ALA A 6 -4.95 -6.32 17.59
C ALA A 6 -5.82 -6.37 16.32
N CYS A 7 -5.23 -6.18 15.12
CA CYS A 7 -5.95 -6.37 13.84
C CYS A 7 -6.49 -7.80 13.70
N ALA A 8 -5.66 -8.81 13.99
CA ALA A 8 -6.06 -10.22 13.95
C ALA A 8 -7.16 -10.52 14.97
N GLY A 9 -6.97 -10.10 16.22
CA GLY A 9 -7.97 -10.26 17.29
C GLY A 9 -9.30 -9.60 16.96
N TRP A 10 -9.27 -8.37 16.45
CA TRP A 10 -10.49 -7.67 16.03
C TRP A 10 -11.20 -8.38 14.86
N SER A 11 -10.44 -8.90 13.89
CA SER A 11 -11.03 -9.68 12.79
C SER A 11 -11.74 -10.96 13.27
N LEU A 12 -11.21 -11.61 14.30
CA LEU A 12 -11.84 -12.79 14.92
C LEU A 12 -13.09 -12.42 15.73
N ILE A 13 -13.04 -11.32 16.49
CA ILE A 13 -14.19 -10.82 17.26
C ILE A 13 -15.34 -10.45 16.32
N THR A 14 -15.04 -9.71 15.25
CA THR A 14 -16.05 -9.28 14.26
C THR A 14 -16.61 -10.45 13.46
N ALA A 15 -15.78 -11.44 13.11
CA ALA A 15 -16.23 -12.69 12.50
C ALA A 15 -17.15 -13.49 13.42
N ALA A 16 -16.77 -13.70 14.68
CA ALA A 16 -17.58 -14.43 15.66
C ALA A 16 -18.93 -13.75 15.94
N ALA A 17 -18.99 -12.43 15.86
CA ALA A 17 -20.22 -11.67 16.09
C ALA A 17 -21.19 -11.66 14.89
N HIS A 18 -20.72 -11.92 13.66
CA HIS A 18 -21.51 -11.74 12.44
C HIS A 18 -21.44 -12.91 11.45
N ASP A 19 -20.95 -14.08 11.88
CA ASP A 19 -20.66 -15.25 11.04
C ASP A 19 -19.78 -14.90 9.82
N GLY A 20 -18.79 -14.03 10.04
CA GLY A 20 -17.85 -13.59 9.01
C GLY A 20 -16.74 -14.60 8.74
N ARG A 21 -16.06 -14.42 7.60
CA ARG A 21 -14.92 -15.23 7.14
C ARG A 21 -13.61 -14.44 7.28
N PRO A 22 -12.87 -14.59 8.41
CA PRO A 22 -11.70 -13.76 8.70
C PRO A 22 -10.43 -14.18 7.96
N GLU A 23 -10.45 -15.30 7.23
CA GLU A 23 -9.26 -15.95 6.67
C GLU A 23 -8.47 -15.00 5.77
N GLY A 24 -9.16 -14.22 4.93
CA GLY A 24 -8.51 -13.25 4.04
C GLY A 24 -7.75 -12.16 4.80
N VAL A 25 -8.34 -11.63 5.88
CA VAL A 25 -7.70 -10.60 6.70
C VAL A 25 -6.55 -11.19 7.52
N LEU A 26 -6.72 -12.38 8.08
CA LEU A 26 -5.68 -13.08 8.84
C LEU A 26 -4.47 -13.39 7.96
N LEU A 27 -4.70 -13.86 6.72
CA LEU A 27 -3.63 -14.10 5.75
C LEU A 27 -2.92 -12.79 5.36
N ALA A 28 -3.65 -11.69 5.19
CA ALA A 28 -3.05 -10.39 4.92
C ALA A 28 -2.19 -9.88 6.10
N VAL A 29 -2.70 -9.99 7.34
CA VAL A 29 -1.96 -9.61 8.55
C VAL A 29 -0.70 -10.48 8.71
N LEU A 30 -0.83 -11.79 8.49
CA LEU A 30 0.29 -12.73 8.55
C LEU A 30 1.33 -12.41 7.47
N ALA A 31 0.90 -12.12 6.23
CA ALA A 31 1.76 -11.73 5.13
C ALA A 31 2.56 -10.45 5.44
N VAL A 32 1.91 -9.42 5.99
CA VAL A 32 2.60 -8.19 6.42
C VAL A 32 3.59 -8.47 7.55
N ALA A 33 3.18 -9.26 8.56
CA ALA A 33 4.02 -9.57 9.71
C ALA A 33 5.27 -10.39 9.30
N ALA A 34 5.08 -11.43 8.50
CA ALA A 34 6.15 -12.28 7.97
C ALA A 34 7.08 -11.47 7.06
N GLY A 35 6.52 -10.69 6.12
CA GLY A 35 7.29 -9.79 5.27
C GLY A 35 8.12 -8.80 6.09
N HIS A 36 7.55 -8.21 7.15
CA HIS A 36 8.28 -7.30 8.03
C HIS A 36 9.42 -7.98 8.80
N ALA A 37 9.18 -9.18 9.33
CA ALA A 37 10.21 -9.94 10.04
C ALA A 37 11.35 -10.36 9.09
N VAL A 38 11.02 -10.96 7.95
CA VAL A 38 11.99 -11.35 6.91
C VAL A 38 12.74 -10.14 6.37
N GLY A 39 12.04 -9.03 6.13
CA GLY A 39 12.63 -7.78 5.66
C GLY A 39 13.62 -7.20 6.67
N ARG A 40 13.31 -7.25 7.97
CA ARG A 40 14.25 -6.82 9.01
C ARG A 40 15.52 -7.66 9.05
N VAL A 41 15.38 -8.99 8.99
CA VAL A 41 16.51 -9.93 9.04
C VAL A 41 17.37 -9.81 7.78
N SER A 42 16.76 -9.95 6.61
CA SER A 42 17.45 -9.85 5.31
C SER A 42 18.04 -8.47 5.07
N GLY A 43 17.37 -7.39 5.50
CA GLY A 43 17.88 -6.03 5.39
C GLY A 43 19.07 -5.75 6.30
N ALA A 44 19.13 -6.40 7.47
CA ALA A 44 20.28 -6.30 8.37
C ALA A 44 21.51 -7.05 7.82
N LEU A 45 21.29 -8.22 7.22
CA LEU A 45 22.33 -9.07 6.61
C LEU A 45 22.86 -8.51 5.28
N LEU A 46 21.93 -8.14 4.39
CA LEU A 46 22.19 -7.84 2.98
C LEU A 46 21.47 -6.54 2.59
N PRO A 47 21.93 -5.37 3.06
CA PRO A 47 21.23 -4.09 2.91
C PRO A 47 21.06 -3.63 1.46
N VAL A 48 21.83 -4.18 0.51
CA VAL A 48 21.74 -3.89 -0.93
C VAL A 48 21.09 -5.05 -1.69
N ALA A 49 21.55 -6.29 -1.45
CA ALA A 49 21.09 -7.45 -2.22
C ALA A 49 19.64 -7.87 -1.91
N ALA A 50 19.19 -7.74 -0.66
CA ALA A 50 17.81 -8.06 -0.29
C ALA A 50 16.78 -7.13 -0.96
N PRO A 51 16.91 -5.79 -0.87
CA PRO A 51 15.99 -4.90 -1.57
C PRO A 51 16.13 -4.93 -3.10
N SER A 52 17.32 -5.20 -3.66
CA SER A 52 17.45 -5.35 -5.12
C SER A 52 16.75 -6.62 -5.62
N ALA A 53 16.91 -7.75 -4.93
CA ALA A 53 16.17 -8.98 -5.22
C ALA A 53 14.65 -8.75 -5.09
N GLY A 54 14.22 -8.02 -4.06
CA GLY A 54 12.83 -7.61 -3.88
C GLY A 54 12.28 -6.76 -5.03
N ALA A 55 13.07 -5.80 -5.52
CA ALA A 55 12.69 -4.97 -6.67
C ALA A 55 12.53 -5.79 -7.95
N VAL A 56 13.48 -6.69 -8.22
CA VAL A 56 13.40 -7.59 -9.38
C VAL A 56 12.21 -8.53 -9.26
N ALA A 57 12.00 -9.15 -8.09
CA ALA A 57 10.85 -10.02 -7.84
C ALA A 57 9.51 -9.28 -8.01
N GLY A 58 9.40 -8.04 -7.53
CA GLY A 58 8.21 -7.21 -7.72
C GLY A 58 7.94 -6.90 -9.20
N LEU A 59 8.99 -6.57 -9.96
CA LEU A 59 8.89 -6.32 -11.40
C LEU A 59 8.53 -7.60 -12.17
N THR A 60 9.17 -8.73 -11.87
CA THR A 60 8.88 -10.00 -12.54
C THR A 60 7.47 -10.47 -12.23
N LEU A 61 6.97 -10.32 -11.00
CA LEU A 61 5.57 -10.60 -10.67
C LEU A 61 4.60 -9.70 -11.43
N ALA A 62 4.90 -8.40 -11.55
CA ALA A 62 4.09 -7.47 -12.33
C ALA A 62 4.00 -7.83 -13.81
N VAL A 63 5.07 -8.41 -14.39
CA VAL A 63 5.12 -8.83 -15.80
C VAL A 63 4.54 -10.23 -16.01
N ALA A 64 4.88 -11.19 -15.14
CA ALA A 64 4.57 -12.61 -15.30
C ALA A 64 3.17 -13.01 -14.83
N LEU A 65 2.51 -12.18 -14.00
CA LEU A 65 1.14 -12.41 -13.55
C LEU A 65 0.20 -11.31 -14.08
N PRO A 66 -0.22 -11.41 -15.36
CA PRO A 66 -1.27 -10.56 -15.92
C PRO A 66 -2.58 -10.66 -15.14
N ALA A 67 -2.77 -11.71 -14.34
CA ALA A 67 -3.92 -11.91 -13.46
C ALA A 67 -4.10 -10.79 -12.41
N LEU A 68 -3.04 -10.05 -12.10
CA LEU A 68 -3.12 -8.80 -11.32
C LEU A 68 -3.78 -7.64 -12.10
N SER A 69 -4.00 -7.83 -13.41
CA SER A 69 -4.46 -6.87 -14.41
C SER A 69 -5.70 -7.35 -15.21
N THR A 70 -6.14 -8.62 -15.12
CA THR A 70 -7.22 -9.15 -15.96
C THR A 70 -8.61 -8.92 -15.36
N GLY A 71 -9.22 -7.79 -15.72
CA GLY A 71 -10.67 -7.57 -15.76
C GLY A 71 -11.10 -7.01 -17.13
N PRO A 72 -12.41 -6.99 -17.48
CA PRO A 72 -12.90 -6.67 -18.82
C PRO A 72 -12.41 -5.31 -19.35
N ARG A 73 -12.00 -5.25 -20.62
CA ARG A 73 -11.29 -4.13 -21.29
C ARG A 73 -12.06 -2.80 -21.41
N TYR A 74 -13.27 -2.69 -20.90
CA TYR A 74 -14.16 -1.54 -21.13
C TYR A 74 -14.24 -0.55 -19.94
N ALA A 75 -13.43 -0.70 -18.90
CA ALA A 75 -13.45 0.17 -17.72
C ALA A 75 -12.08 0.84 -17.42
N VAL A 76 -11.92 2.04 -17.98
CA VAL A 76 -10.81 3.00 -17.75
C VAL A 76 -10.88 3.63 -16.33
N PRO A 77 -9.84 4.25 -15.73
CA PRO A 77 -8.39 3.97 -15.76
C PRO A 77 -7.81 3.50 -14.40
N LEU A 78 -8.55 3.54 -13.29
CA LEU A 78 -7.98 3.43 -11.93
C LEU A 78 -8.38 2.18 -11.14
N GLY A 79 -9.23 1.31 -11.70
CA GLY A 79 -9.82 0.15 -10.99
C GLY A 79 -9.08 -1.16 -11.21
N HIS A 80 -8.57 -1.33 -12.43
CA HIS A 80 -7.95 -2.56 -12.92
C HIS A 80 -6.43 -2.60 -12.67
N ALA A 81 -5.85 -1.52 -12.14
CA ALA A 81 -4.41 -1.28 -12.07
C ALA A 81 -3.83 -1.25 -10.64
N GLY A 82 -4.67 -1.38 -9.59
CA GLY A 82 -4.26 -1.12 -8.20
C GLY A 82 -3.16 -2.07 -7.69
N GLY A 83 -3.30 -3.38 -7.94
CA GLY A 83 -2.31 -4.38 -7.52
C GLY A 83 -0.96 -4.21 -8.23
N THR A 84 -0.98 -4.15 -9.57
CA THR A 84 0.22 -3.93 -10.37
C THR A 84 0.88 -2.58 -10.06
N ALA A 85 0.10 -1.49 -9.94
CA ALA A 85 0.63 -0.16 -9.61
C ALA A 85 1.24 -0.10 -8.20
N ALA A 86 0.61 -0.76 -7.23
CA ALA A 86 1.15 -0.89 -5.89
C ALA A 86 2.46 -1.70 -5.87
N LEU A 87 2.52 -2.83 -6.59
CA LEU A 87 3.74 -3.62 -6.71
C LEU A 87 4.87 -2.85 -7.39
N LEU A 88 4.60 -2.11 -8.46
CA LEU A 88 5.59 -1.27 -9.14
C LEU A 88 6.10 -0.15 -8.22
N ALA A 89 5.21 0.49 -7.45
CA ALA A 89 5.61 1.50 -6.48
C ALA A 89 6.50 0.92 -5.35
N LEU A 90 6.15 -0.27 -4.83
CA LEU A 90 6.95 -0.98 -3.82
C LEU A 90 8.30 -1.44 -4.40
N ALA A 91 8.33 -1.97 -5.61
CA ALA A 91 9.55 -2.39 -6.30
C ALA A 91 10.48 -1.20 -6.58
N THR A 92 9.92 -0.06 -6.99
CA THR A 92 10.66 1.20 -7.16
C THR A 92 11.22 1.67 -5.83
N GLY A 93 10.42 1.64 -4.76
CA GLY A 93 10.88 1.95 -3.41
C GLY A 93 12.04 1.06 -2.97
N ALA A 94 11.97 -0.25 -3.24
CA ALA A 94 13.02 -1.19 -2.93
C ALA A 94 14.32 -0.92 -3.72
N ALA A 95 14.23 -0.69 -5.04
CA ALA A 95 15.37 -0.34 -5.88
C ALA A 95 16.06 0.96 -5.41
N CYS A 96 15.27 1.98 -5.09
CA CYS A 96 15.75 3.25 -4.53
C CYS A 96 16.41 3.07 -3.16
N CYS A 97 15.82 2.27 -2.27
CA CYS A 97 16.43 1.93 -0.97
C CYS A 97 17.78 1.21 -1.15
N ALA A 98 17.88 0.27 -2.10
CA ALA A 98 19.12 -0.41 -2.44
C ALA A 98 20.19 0.56 -2.98
N ALA A 99 19.79 1.49 -3.86
CA ALA A 99 20.67 2.49 -4.46
C ALA A 99 21.30 3.43 -3.41
N TRP A 100 20.53 3.80 -2.39
CA TRP A 100 21.02 4.61 -1.26
C TRP A 100 21.82 3.81 -0.23
N ALA A 101 21.69 2.48 -0.20
CA ALA A 101 22.42 1.61 0.71
C ALA A 101 23.82 1.22 0.21
N THR A 102 24.10 1.34 -1.09
CA THR A 102 25.41 0.99 -1.67
C THR A 102 26.41 2.15 -1.63
N SER A 103 27.67 1.85 -1.28
CA SER A 103 28.80 2.76 -1.41
C SER A 103 29.42 2.79 -2.81
N VAL A 104 29.12 1.80 -3.66
CA VAL A 104 29.71 1.65 -4.99
C VAL A 104 28.93 2.48 -6.01
N PRO A 105 29.56 3.43 -6.74
CA PRO A 105 28.87 4.34 -7.65
C PRO A 105 28.27 3.64 -8.86
N GLU A 106 28.95 2.64 -9.42
CA GLU A 106 28.47 1.86 -10.56
C GLU A 106 27.19 1.09 -10.20
N LEU A 107 27.20 0.38 -9.08
CA LEU A 107 26.03 -0.35 -8.59
C LEU A 107 24.87 0.60 -8.28
N ARG A 108 25.16 1.80 -7.75
CA ARG A 108 24.15 2.84 -7.53
C ARG A 108 23.49 3.26 -8.84
N LEU A 109 24.27 3.44 -9.91
CA LEU A 109 23.76 3.79 -11.23
C LEU A 109 22.89 2.66 -11.80
N VAL A 110 23.34 1.41 -11.72
CA VAL A 110 22.57 0.23 -12.14
C VAL A 110 21.22 0.16 -11.41
N LEU A 111 21.19 0.39 -10.08
CA LEU A 111 19.96 0.37 -9.30
C LEU A 111 19.01 1.54 -9.62
N ARG A 112 19.56 2.71 -9.96
CA ARG A 112 18.75 3.84 -10.47
C ARG A 112 18.17 3.54 -11.85
N LEU A 113 18.95 2.93 -12.74
CA LEU A 113 18.45 2.48 -14.04
C LEU A 113 17.35 1.42 -13.88
N LEU A 114 17.49 0.51 -12.92
CA LEU A 114 16.42 -0.44 -12.57
C LEU A 114 15.16 0.29 -12.13
N ALA A 115 15.26 1.30 -11.25
CA ALA A 115 14.11 2.10 -10.82
C ALA A 115 13.43 2.83 -12.00
N VAL A 116 14.21 3.41 -12.92
CA VAL A 116 13.68 4.00 -14.16
C VAL A 116 13.01 2.94 -15.03
N GLY A 117 13.62 1.75 -15.15
CA GLY A 117 13.03 0.62 -15.87
C GLY A 117 11.69 0.17 -15.30
N ILE A 118 11.51 0.18 -13.97
CA ILE A 118 10.23 -0.13 -13.32
C ILE A 118 9.16 0.92 -13.66
N VAL A 119 9.53 2.21 -13.71
CA VAL A 119 8.62 3.29 -14.14
C VAL A 119 8.16 3.06 -15.59
N LEU A 120 9.09 2.75 -16.49
CA LEU A 120 8.80 2.48 -17.90
C LEU A 120 7.98 1.20 -18.09
N ALA A 121 8.22 0.17 -17.27
CA ALA A 121 7.43 -1.06 -17.28
C ALA A 121 5.96 -0.77 -16.96
N GLY A 122 5.66 0.18 -16.08
CA GLY A 122 4.30 0.65 -15.87
C GLY A 122 3.61 1.13 -17.16
N ALA A 123 4.35 1.79 -18.05
CA ALA A 123 3.81 2.35 -19.29
C ALA A 123 3.58 1.25 -20.32
N VAL A 124 4.53 0.32 -20.43
CA VAL A 124 4.44 -0.88 -21.28
C VAL A 124 3.27 -1.77 -20.85
N LEU A 125 3.04 -1.92 -19.54
CA LEU A 125 1.92 -2.68 -18.99
C LEU A 125 0.57 -1.93 -19.07
N GLY A 126 0.53 -0.71 -19.63
CA GLY A 126 -0.68 0.10 -19.75
C GLY A 126 -1.20 0.66 -18.42
N SER A 127 -0.38 0.64 -17.36
CA SER A 127 -0.74 1.12 -16.02
C SER A 127 -0.23 2.54 -15.78
N ALA A 128 -1.00 3.54 -16.22
CA ALA A 128 -0.68 4.95 -15.98
C ALA A 128 -0.52 5.26 -14.48
N ALA A 129 -1.35 4.64 -13.64
CA ALA A 129 -1.26 4.76 -12.18
C ALA A 129 0.07 4.22 -11.65
N GLY A 130 0.53 3.07 -12.15
CA GLY A 130 1.82 2.49 -11.81
C GLY A 130 3.01 3.32 -12.26
N CYS A 131 2.93 3.94 -13.44
CA CYS A 131 3.94 4.88 -13.94
C CYS A 131 4.08 6.08 -13.01
N VAL A 132 2.95 6.75 -12.74
CA VAL A 132 2.91 8.00 -11.99
C VAL A 132 3.34 7.77 -10.54
N SER A 133 2.85 6.71 -9.90
CA SER A 133 3.25 6.40 -8.52
C SER A 133 4.72 6.04 -8.42
N SER A 134 5.23 5.21 -9.33
CA SER A 134 6.65 4.82 -9.37
C SER A 134 7.54 6.03 -9.66
N ALA A 135 7.15 6.89 -10.60
CA ALA A 135 7.87 8.13 -10.89
C ALA A 135 7.87 9.07 -9.68
N ALA A 136 6.74 9.22 -8.98
CA ALA A 136 6.67 9.99 -7.75
C ALA A 136 7.61 9.43 -6.67
N VAL A 137 7.64 8.11 -6.46
CA VAL A 137 8.57 7.46 -5.52
C VAL A 137 10.03 7.70 -5.91
N LEU A 138 10.36 7.59 -7.20
CA LEU A 138 11.70 7.87 -7.71
C LEU A 138 12.11 9.33 -7.50
N LEU A 139 11.23 10.28 -7.83
CA LEU A 139 11.48 11.72 -7.60
C LEU A 139 11.63 12.05 -6.12
N CYS A 140 10.79 11.46 -5.26
CA CYS A 140 10.96 11.52 -3.81
C CYS A 140 12.31 10.96 -3.38
N SER A 141 12.79 9.87 -3.99
CA SER A 141 14.12 9.31 -3.71
C SER A 141 15.27 10.26 -4.03
N LEU A 142 15.20 10.91 -5.19
CA LEU A 142 16.25 11.81 -5.66
C LEU A 142 16.32 13.07 -4.79
N THR A 143 15.17 13.61 -4.41
CA THR A 143 15.10 14.81 -3.56
C THR A 143 15.41 14.50 -2.09
N ALA A 144 15.18 13.28 -1.62
CA ALA A 144 15.40 12.89 -0.21
C ALA A 144 16.85 13.01 0.27
N GLY A 145 17.84 13.03 -0.64
CA GLY A 145 19.25 13.29 -0.29
C GLY A 145 19.51 14.70 0.22
N SER A 146 18.62 15.66 -0.08
CA SER A 146 18.75 17.08 0.30
C SER A 146 17.94 17.47 1.55
N VAL A 147 17.18 16.54 2.12
CA VAL A 147 16.20 16.84 3.18
C VAL A 147 16.87 16.89 4.55
N SER A 148 16.82 18.06 5.19
CA SER A 148 17.29 18.26 6.57
C SER A 148 16.27 17.83 7.64
N ARG A 149 14.97 17.89 7.35
CA ARG A 149 13.88 17.60 8.31
C ARG A 149 13.07 16.36 7.93
N ARG A 150 13.62 15.18 8.22
CA ARG A 150 12.96 13.86 8.03
C ARG A 150 11.52 13.82 8.54
N GLY A 151 11.30 14.31 9.77
CA GLY A 151 9.98 14.27 10.42
C GLY A 151 8.92 15.08 9.67
N ALA A 152 9.28 16.26 9.13
CA ALA A 152 8.35 17.09 8.38
C ALA A 152 7.93 16.43 7.05
N CYS A 153 8.86 15.77 6.36
CA CYS A 153 8.53 15.04 5.14
C CYS A 153 7.64 13.82 5.41
N LEU A 154 7.90 13.05 6.48
CA LEU A 154 7.02 11.94 6.87
C LEU A 154 5.63 12.43 7.30
N LEU A 155 5.55 13.57 7.98
CA LEU A 155 4.26 14.20 8.30
C LEU A 155 3.53 14.65 7.02
N GLY A 156 4.24 15.23 6.06
CA GLY A 156 3.68 15.59 4.75
C GLY A 156 3.10 14.38 4.01
N LEU A 157 3.78 13.23 4.04
CA LEU A 157 3.27 11.98 3.51
C LEU A 157 2.03 11.46 4.26
N ALA A 158 1.99 11.60 5.58
CA ALA A 158 0.82 11.27 6.38
C ALA A 158 -0.39 12.16 6.02
N VAL A 159 -0.16 13.47 5.91
CA VAL A 159 -1.19 14.45 5.51
C VAL A 159 -1.70 14.16 4.10
N ALA A 160 -0.81 13.87 3.14
CA ALA A 160 -1.20 13.52 1.78
C ALA A 160 -2.10 12.26 1.75
N ALA A 161 -1.74 11.20 2.49
CA ALA A 161 -2.58 10.01 2.61
C ALA A 161 -3.94 10.33 3.26
N ALA A 162 -3.95 11.13 4.32
CA ALA A 162 -5.17 11.52 5.02
C ALA A 162 -6.10 12.37 4.14
N LEU A 163 -5.55 13.28 3.34
CA LEU A 163 -6.31 14.07 2.38
C LEU A 163 -6.95 13.17 1.31
N VAL A 164 -6.20 12.23 0.74
CA VAL A 164 -6.75 11.30 -0.25
C VAL A 164 -7.85 10.44 0.37
N ALA A 165 -7.60 9.84 1.54
CA ALA A 165 -8.60 9.05 2.25
C ALA A 165 -9.85 9.87 2.60
N GLY A 166 -9.67 11.11 3.07
CA GLY A 166 -10.74 12.04 3.40
C GLY A 166 -11.55 12.46 2.16
N THR A 167 -10.91 12.70 1.02
CA THR A 167 -11.61 12.99 -0.24
C THR A 167 -12.40 11.80 -0.75
N ALA A 168 -11.84 10.59 -0.66
CA ALA A 168 -12.56 9.36 -1.02
C ALA A 168 -13.78 9.14 -0.11
N TRP A 169 -13.63 9.40 1.20
CA TRP A 169 -14.72 9.33 2.15
C TRP A 169 -15.81 10.39 1.89
N ALA A 170 -15.41 11.64 1.63
CA ALA A 170 -16.34 12.74 1.38
C ALA A 170 -17.11 12.59 0.06
N LEU A 171 -16.47 12.01 -0.97
CA LEU A 171 -17.14 11.59 -2.21
C LEU A 171 -18.18 10.49 -1.92
N ALA A 172 -17.78 9.46 -1.19
CA ALA A 172 -18.66 8.36 -0.87
C ALA A 172 -19.82 8.79 0.06
N ALA A 173 -19.64 9.84 0.87
CA ALA A 173 -20.67 10.37 1.75
C ALA A 173 -21.58 11.42 1.06
N ASP A 174 -21.33 11.73 -0.22
CA ASP A 174 -22.03 12.74 -1.01
C ASP A 174 -22.03 14.15 -0.37
N VAL A 175 -20.92 14.51 0.29
CA VAL A 175 -20.76 15.81 0.98
C VAL A 175 -19.90 16.80 0.19
N LEU A 176 -19.41 16.39 -1.00
CA LEU A 176 -18.58 17.25 -1.84
C LEU A 176 -19.43 18.28 -2.61
N PRO A 177 -18.94 19.51 -2.84
CA PRO A 177 -19.63 20.47 -3.71
C PRO A 177 -19.85 19.86 -5.11
N GLY A 178 -21.06 20.02 -5.67
CA GLY A 178 -21.48 19.33 -6.89
C GLY A 178 -20.57 19.53 -8.11
N GLY A 179 -19.83 20.64 -8.20
CA GLY A 179 -18.82 20.87 -9.23
C GLY A 179 -17.60 19.95 -9.11
N LEU A 180 -17.10 19.71 -7.90
CA LEU A 180 -15.99 18.79 -7.65
C LEU A 180 -16.42 17.34 -7.78
N ALA A 181 -17.63 17.01 -7.31
CA ALA A 181 -18.21 15.67 -7.47
C ALA A 181 -18.30 15.26 -8.94
N ARG A 182 -18.85 16.11 -9.82
CA ARG A 182 -18.93 15.83 -11.27
C ARG A 182 -17.57 15.66 -11.96
N VAL A 183 -16.55 16.44 -11.56
CA VAL A 183 -15.19 16.28 -12.12
C VAL A 183 -14.56 14.96 -11.68
N LEU A 184 -14.80 14.55 -10.44
CA LEU A 184 -14.30 13.30 -9.89
C LEU A 184 -15.07 12.09 -10.45
N GLU A 185 -16.39 12.16 -10.58
CA GLU A 185 -17.23 11.15 -11.26
C GLU A 185 -16.92 11.02 -12.76
N GLY A 186 -16.53 12.12 -13.42
CA GLY A 186 -16.02 12.05 -14.80
C GLY A 186 -14.72 11.25 -14.93
N ARG A 187 -13.97 11.10 -13.82
CA ARG A 187 -12.68 10.37 -13.76
C ARG A 187 -12.82 9.00 -13.09
N LEU A 188 -13.83 8.82 -12.24
CA LEU A 188 -14.21 7.62 -11.50
C LEU A 188 -15.60 7.19 -11.98
N SER A 189 -15.72 6.08 -12.71
CA SER A 189 -17.00 5.63 -13.26
C SER A 189 -18.14 5.70 -12.23
N ALA A 190 -19.33 6.19 -12.63
CA ALA A 190 -20.49 6.37 -11.75
C ALA A 190 -20.85 5.09 -10.95
N HIS A 191 -20.65 3.92 -11.56
CA HIS A 191 -20.82 2.62 -10.91
C HIS A 191 -19.91 2.41 -9.69
N ARG A 192 -18.67 2.93 -9.71
CA ARG A 192 -17.74 2.82 -8.57
C ARG A 192 -18.19 3.70 -7.41
N VAL A 193 -18.65 4.91 -7.71
CA VAL A 193 -19.13 5.85 -6.69
C VAL A 193 -20.35 5.27 -5.98
N ALA A 194 -21.26 4.61 -6.71
CA ALA A 194 -22.39 3.88 -6.13
C ALA A 194 -21.94 2.76 -5.16
N LEU A 195 -20.96 1.93 -5.54
CA LEU A 195 -20.40 0.89 -4.65
C LEU A 195 -19.74 1.48 -3.39
N TRP A 196 -19.14 2.66 -3.49
CA TRP A 196 -18.55 3.36 -2.35
C TRP A 196 -19.61 3.95 -1.42
N GLN A 197 -20.68 4.51 -1.97
CA GLN A 197 -21.84 4.98 -1.23
C GLN A 197 -22.53 3.83 -0.49
N ASP A 198 -22.74 2.69 -1.16
CA ASP A 198 -23.29 1.47 -0.54
C ASP A 198 -22.40 1.00 0.63
N ALA A 199 -21.07 1.04 0.45
CA ALA A 199 -20.15 0.67 1.51
C ALA A 199 -20.21 1.59 2.72
N LEU A 200 -20.29 2.90 2.51
CA LEU A 200 -20.46 3.84 3.61
C LEU A 200 -21.82 3.75 4.27
N HIS A 201 -22.88 3.47 3.51
CA HIS A 201 -24.21 3.25 4.07
C HIS A 201 -24.20 2.03 5.00
N LEU A 202 -23.55 0.94 4.57
CA LEU A 202 -23.41 -0.29 5.36
C LEU A 202 -22.54 -0.09 6.61
N ALA A 203 -21.43 0.64 6.49
CA ALA A 203 -20.58 1.04 7.61
C ALA A 203 -21.31 1.98 8.59
N GLY A 204 -22.17 2.87 8.08
CA GLY A 204 -22.97 3.81 8.85
C GLY A 204 -24.08 3.13 9.66
N ARG A 205 -24.65 2.03 9.16
CA ARG A 205 -25.63 1.20 9.90
C ARG A 205 -24.98 0.32 10.95
N ASN A 206 -23.73 -0.14 10.72
CA ASN A 206 -23.01 -1.06 11.60
C ASN A 206 -21.70 -0.44 12.16
N ARG A 207 -21.79 0.79 12.69
CA ARG A 207 -20.61 1.64 13.04
C ARG A 207 -19.57 0.96 13.94
N GLY A 208 -20.01 0.09 14.85
CA GLY A 208 -19.13 -0.56 15.82
C GLY A 208 -18.32 -1.70 15.21
N LEU A 209 -19.00 -2.80 14.88
CA LEU A 209 -18.36 -4.07 14.54
C LEU A 209 -18.31 -4.36 13.02
N GLY A 210 -18.94 -3.52 12.19
CA GLY A 210 -19.15 -3.81 10.77
C GLY A 210 -20.12 -4.97 10.56
N VAL A 211 -20.24 -5.43 9.31
CA VAL A 211 -21.10 -6.59 8.95
C VAL A 211 -20.40 -7.94 9.06
N GLY A 212 -19.13 -7.95 9.44
CA GLY A 212 -18.26 -9.12 9.48
C GLY A 212 -17.35 -9.23 8.24
N PRO A 213 -16.11 -9.74 8.40
CA PRO A 213 -15.16 -9.94 7.29
C PRO A 213 -15.72 -10.87 6.22
N GLY A 214 -15.50 -10.53 4.94
CA GLY A 214 -15.94 -11.31 3.79
C GLY A 214 -17.42 -11.20 3.42
N ARG A 215 -18.24 -10.47 4.19
CA ARG A 215 -19.71 -10.41 4.00
C ARG A 215 -20.20 -9.25 3.15
N PHE A 216 -19.30 -8.36 2.69
CA PHE A 216 -19.68 -7.22 1.87
C PHE A 216 -20.37 -7.62 0.56
N GLY A 217 -19.82 -8.61 -0.16
CA GLY A 217 -20.36 -9.07 -1.44
C GLY A 217 -21.68 -9.85 -1.33
N GLU A 218 -22.02 -10.32 -0.12
CA GLU A 218 -23.27 -11.07 0.15
C GLU A 218 -24.44 -10.13 0.45
N LEU A 219 -24.17 -8.93 0.97
CA LEU A 219 -25.16 -7.95 1.42
C LEU A 219 -25.35 -6.75 0.47
N GLY A 220 -24.42 -6.53 -0.47
CA GLY A 220 -24.47 -5.46 -1.48
C GLY A 220 -25.46 -5.75 -2.62
N GLY A 221 -26.76 -5.66 -2.34
CA GLY A 221 -27.84 -6.10 -3.22
C GLY A 221 -28.38 -5.13 -4.29
N SER A 222 -27.61 -4.17 -4.82
CA SER A 222 -28.18 -3.10 -5.69
C SER A 222 -27.63 -3.01 -7.12
N ALA A 223 -26.61 -3.78 -7.50
CA ALA A 223 -26.08 -3.76 -8.88
C ALA A 223 -26.64 -4.93 -9.71
N PRO A 224 -27.12 -4.71 -10.95
CA PRO A 224 -27.62 -5.80 -11.79
C PRO A 224 -26.53 -6.88 -11.96
N GLN A 225 -26.92 -8.10 -11.60
CA GLN A 225 -26.12 -9.30 -11.38
C GLN A 225 -25.39 -9.83 -12.62
N THR A 226 -25.37 -9.08 -13.73
CA THR A 226 -25.05 -9.60 -15.06
C THR A 226 -23.71 -9.13 -15.64
N LEU A 227 -22.92 -8.26 -14.98
CA LEU A 227 -21.67 -7.75 -15.60
C LEU A 227 -20.41 -7.61 -14.72
N SER A 228 -20.38 -8.02 -13.45
CA SER A 228 -19.11 -8.12 -12.70
C SER A 228 -19.17 -9.16 -11.58
N ALA A 229 -18.48 -10.29 -11.79
CA ALA A 229 -18.59 -11.50 -10.98
C ALA A 229 -17.93 -11.43 -9.58
N ASP A 230 -17.44 -10.27 -9.11
CA ASP A 230 -16.66 -10.22 -7.85
C ASP A 230 -17.26 -9.32 -6.75
N GLY A 231 -18.33 -8.53 -6.98
CA GLY A 231 -19.13 -7.86 -5.94
C GLY A 231 -18.43 -6.94 -4.92
N LYS A 232 -17.12 -6.72 -5.01
CA LYS A 232 -16.32 -5.97 -4.02
C LYS A 232 -16.44 -4.46 -4.24
N PRO A 233 -16.47 -3.66 -3.16
CA PRO A 233 -16.30 -2.23 -3.29
C PRO A 233 -14.84 -2.07 -3.71
N HIS A 234 -14.58 -1.49 -4.87
CA HIS A 234 -13.22 -1.38 -5.38
C HIS A 234 -12.44 -0.30 -4.59
N SER A 235 -12.25 -0.53 -3.30
CA SER A 235 -11.61 0.29 -2.25
C SER A 235 -11.46 -0.59 -1.01
N ALA A 236 -10.23 -1.02 -0.73
CA ALA A 236 -9.92 -1.86 0.42
C ALA A 236 -10.23 -1.13 1.75
N LEU A 237 -10.08 0.19 1.81
CA LEU A 237 -10.38 0.97 3.01
C LEU A 237 -11.89 1.00 3.31
N LEU A 238 -12.72 1.20 2.29
CA LEU A 238 -14.18 1.20 2.46
C LEU A 238 -14.71 -0.21 2.72
N GLN A 239 -14.11 -1.24 2.08
CA GLN A 239 -14.41 -2.62 2.41
C GLN A 239 -14.10 -2.93 3.88
N LEU A 240 -12.92 -2.52 4.35
CA LEU A 240 -12.51 -2.72 5.74
C LEU A 240 -13.43 -1.97 6.72
N ALA A 241 -13.84 -0.75 6.38
CA ALA A 241 -14.76 0.04 7.22
C ALA A 241 -16.17 -0.58 7.27
N ALA A 242 -16.65 -1.16 6.18
CA ALA A 242 -17.94 -1.83 6.13
C ALA A 242 -17.91 -3.19 6.85
N GLU A 243 -16.85 -3.99 6.65
CA GLU A 243 -16.72 -5.34 7.19
C GLU A 243 -16.26 -5.38 8.65
N GLN A 244 -15.38 -4.46 9.06
CA GLN A 244 -14.79 -4.43 10.41
C GLN A 244 -15.14 -3.19 11.23
N GLY A 245 -16.01 -2.32 10.70
CA GLY A 245 -16.47 -1.11 11.36
C GLY A 245 -15.38 -0.05 11.50
N VAL A 246 -15.70 0.98 12.29
CA VAL A 246 -14.78 2.10 12.58
C VAL A 246 -13.50 1.60 13.26
N VAL A 247 -13.60 0.56 14.08
CA VAL A 247 -12.45 0.01 14.80
C VAL A 247 -11.43 -0.62 13.85
N GLY A 248 -11.88 -1.39 12.85
CA GLY A 248 -10.98 -1.95 11.83
C GLY A 248 -10.27 -0.85 11.03
N ALA A 249 -11.01 0.19 10.64
CA ALA A 249 -10.43 1.36 9.97
C ALA A 249 -9.39 2.07 10.85
N LEU A 250 -9.68 2.30 12.12
CA LEU A 250 -8.75 2.92 13.09
C LEU A 250 -7.49 2.07 13.29
N LEU A 251 -7.62 0.74 13.36
CA LEU A 251 -6.46 -0.15 13.48
C LEU A 251 -5.56 -0.10 12.24
N CYS A 252 -6.13 -0.02 11.03
CA CYS A 252 -5.35 0.18 9.82
C CYS A 252 -4.65 1.54 9.75
N VAL A 253 -5.34 2.62 10.14
CA VAL A 253 -4.73 3.95 10.25
C VAL A 253 -3.61 3.94 11.29
N ALA A 254 -3.84 3.33 12.45
CA ALA A 254 -2.82 3.17 13.48
C ALA A 254 -1.62 2.37 12.95
N ALA A 255 -1.85 1.34 12.12
CA ALA A 255 -0.77 0.53 11.55
C ALA A 255 0.08 1.33 10.59
N TYR A 256 -0.55 2.12 9.72
CA TYR A 256 0.16 3.04 8.84
C TYR A 256 0.95 4.10 9.63
N CYS A 257 0.33 4.75 10.61
CA CYS A 257 0.99 5.72 11.49
C CYS A 257 2.15 5.11 12.27
N TRP A 258 2.01 3.87 12.75
CA TRP A 258 3.08 3.15 13.43
C TRP A 258 4.26 2.89 12.48
N VAL A 259 4.01 2.51 11.23
CA VAL A 259 5.08 2.34 10.24
C VAL A 259 5.80 3.66 9.96
N LEU A 260 5.07 4.77 9.78
CA LEU A 260 5.70 6.09 9.62
C LEU A 260 6.50 6.51 10.85
N HIS A 261 5.99 6.21 12.06
CA HIS A 261 6.72 6.46 13.30
C HIS A 261 8.00 5.59 13.40
N ALA A 262 7.92 4.32 13.03
CA ALA A 262 9.06 3.41 12.98
C ALA A 262 10.10 3.88 11.95
N LEU A 263 9.64 4.38 10.79
CA LEU A 263 10.49 5.02 9.81
C LEU A 263 11.10 6.32 10.33
N TRP A 264 10.41 7.13 11.13
CA TRP A 264 10.98 8.33 11.73
C TRP A 264 12.09 7.99 12.74
N ARG A 265 11.90 6.93 13.52
CA ARG A 265 12.85 6.43 14.54
C ARG A 265 13.94 5.51 13.99
N SER A 266 13.90 5.14 12.70
CA SER A 266 14.82 4.16 12.13
C SER A 266 16.26 4.70 12.07
N PRO A 267 17.28 3.88 12.38
CA PRO A 267 18.69 4.27 12.28
C PRO A 267 19.21 4.33 10.83
N ARG A 268 18.40 3.94 9.84
CA ARG A 268 18.76 4.05 8.42
C ARG A 268 18.84 5.52 7.99
N ALA A 269 19.65 5.77 6.96
CA ALA A 269 19.80 7.07 6.34
C ALA A 269 18.43 7.66 5.93
N THR A 270 18.27 8.98 6.12
CA THR A 270 17.08 9.75 5.73
C THR A 270 16.54 9.39 4.35
N PRO A 271 17.35 9.29 3.27
CA PRO A 271 16.82 8.93 1.96
C PRO A 271 16.13 7.57 1.91
N VAL A 272 16.66 6.54 2.58
CA VAL A 272 16.05 5.19 2.62
C VAL A 272 14.69 5.22 3.33
N ALA A 273 14.59 6.00 4.41
CA ALA A 273 13.34 6.09 5.16
C ALA A 273 12.27 6.89 4.42
N LEU A 274 12.66 7.97 3.74
CA LEU A 274 11.73 8.79 2.94
C LEU A 274 11.27 8.06 1.67
N THR A 275 12.13 7.26 1.02
CA THR A 275 11.73 6.44 -0.14
C THR A 275 10.77 5.34 0.25
N ALA A 276 11.06 4.63 1.34
CA ALA A 276 10.17 3.61 1.87
C ALA A 276 8.84 4.23 2.30
N GLY A 277 8.89 5.39 2.97
CA GLY A 277 7.70 6.18 3.33
C GLY A 277 6.86 6.51 2.09
N ALA A 278 7.45 7.11 1.06
CA ALA A 278 6.75 7.50 -0.16
C ALA A 278 6.08 6.30 -0.86
N ALA A 279 6.78 5.16 -0.95
CA ALA A 279 6.21 3.95 -1.55
C ALA A 279 5.05 3.37 -0.72
N LEU A 280 5.16 3.37 0.61
CA LEU A 280 4.08 2.91 1.50
C LEU A 280 2.90 3.89 1.52
N THR A 281 3.14 5.19 1.36
CA THR A 281 2.10 6.20 1.17
C THR A 281 1.38 6.01 -0.16
N ALA A 282 2.09 5.72 -1.24
CA ALA A 282 1.49 5.38 -2.52
C ALA A 282 0.59 4.13 -2.40
N LEU A 283 1.05 3.10 -1.67
CA LEU A 283 0.23 1.94 -1.36
C LEU A 283 -1.02 2.30 -0.53
N ALA A 284 -0.88 3.15 0.50
CA ALA A 284 -2.02 3.61 1.29
C ALA A 284 -3.05 4.34 0.41
N VAL A 285 -2.59 5.21 -0.49
CA VAL A 285 -3.42 5.86 -1.51
C VAL A 285 -4.12 4.81 -2.38
N PHE A 286 -3.42 3.81 -2.89
CA PHE A 286 -4.05 2.75 -3.68
C PHE A 286 -5.06 1.93 -2.87
N ALA A 287 -4.85 1.71 -1.58
CA ALA A 287 -5.82 1.02 -0.72
C ALA A 287 -7.12 1.82 -0.54
N THR A 288 -7.09 3.16 -0.67
CA THR A 288 -8.32 3.99 -0.64
C THR A 288 -9.15 3.89 -1.91
N VAL A 289 -8.53 3.60 -3.07
CA VAL A 289 -9.20 3.62 -4.39
C VAL A 289 -9.28 2.26 -5.09
N SER A 290 -8.70 1.21 -4.49
CA SER A 290 -8.60 -0.13 -5.07
C SER A 290 -8.48 -1.23 -4.00
N ASN A 291 -8.60 -2.49 -4.42
CA ASN A 291 -8.46 -3.69 -3.57
C ASN A 291 -7.00 -4.14 -3.38
N ALA A 292 -6.07 -3.19 -3.24
CA ALA A 292 -4.63 -3.48 -3.19
C ALA A 292 -4.24 -4.48 -2.09
N PHE A 293 -4.92 -4.48 -0.94
CA PHE A 293 -4.67 -5.42 0.16
C PHE A 293 -5.17 -6.84 -0.09
N SER A 294 -6.03 -7.06 -1.09
CA SER A 294 -6.47 -8.42 -1.46
C SER A 294 -5.35 -9.22 -2.13
N PHE A 295 -4.27 -8.57 -2.57
CA PHE A 295 -3.13 -9.25 -3.19
C PHE A 295 -2.03 -9.52 -2.17
N THR A 296 -1.79 -10.80 -1.87
CA THR A 296 -0.76 -11.23 -0.92
C THR A 296 0.64 -10.72 -1.29
N ALA A 297 0.96 -10.65 -2.59
CA ALA A 297 2.24 -10.10 -3.04
C ALA A 297 2.43 -8.64 -2.60
N VAL A 298 1.36 -7.84 -2.59
CA VAL A 298 1.39 -6.43 -2.19
C VAL A 298 1.56 -6.32 -0.67
N THR A 299 0.85 -7.12 0.12
CA THR A 299 0.94 -7.09 1.59
C THR A 299 2.28 -7.62 2.09
N VAL A 300 2.82 -8.68 1.48
CA VAL A 300 4.19 -9.15 1.72
C VAL A 300 5.21 -8.07 1.34
N GLY A 301 5.07 -7.46 0.15
CA GLY A 301 5.98 -6.41 -0.32
C GLY A 301 5.99 -5.17 0.58
N ALA A 302 4.84 -4.77 1.09
CA ALA A 302 4.73 -3.68 2.08
C ALA A 302 5.47 -4.02 3.37
N GLY A 303 5.27 -5.24 3.89
CA GLY A 303 5.98 -5.76 5.05
C GLY A 303 7.49 -5.75 4.84
N LEU A 304 7.96 -6.34 3.72
CA LEU A 304 9.38 -6.41 3.36
C LEU A 304 10.02 -5.02 3.29
N LEU A 305 9.41 -4.08 2.59
CA LEU A 305 9.93 -2.71 2.45
C LEU A 305 10.00 -1.98 3.78
N ALA A 306 8.95 -2.08 4.60
CA ALA A 306 8.97 -1.54 5.97
C ALA A 306 10.06 -2.21 6.82
N GLY A 307 10.27 -3.52 6.66
CA GLY A 307 11.31 -4.29 7.33
C GLY A 307 12.72 -3.83 6.94
N TRP A 308 13.03 -3.75 5.64
CA TRP A 308 14.32 -3.29 5.15
C TRP A 308 14.65 -1.86 5.60
N ALA A 309 13.66 -0.97 5.58
CA ALA A 309 13.83 0.43 5.97
C ALA A 309 13.94 0.64 7.48
N THR A 310 13.53 -0.33 8.30
CA THR A 310 13.64 -0.30 9.77
C THR A 310 14.69 -1.27 10.32
N ALA A 311 15.36 -2.03 9.44
CA ALA A 311 16.42 -2.95 9.80
C ALA A 311 17.61 -2.18 10.40
N ARG A 312 18.06 -2.62 11.58
CA ARG A 312 19.31 -2.13 12.18
C ARG A 312 20.46 -2.82 11.47
N PRO A 313 21.41 -2.09 10.86
CA PRO A 313 22.65 -2.71 10.39
C PRO A 313 23.29 -3.45 11.55
N TRP A 314 23.71 -4.69 11.35
CA TRP A 314 24.62 -5.30 12.31
C TRP A 314 25.91 -4.48 12.25
N ALA A 315 26.20 -3.78 13.35
CA ALA A 315 27.51 -3.18 13.53
C ALA A 315 28.53 -4.28 13.31
N ARG A 316 29.50 -4.02 12.44
CA ARG A 316 30.71 -4.83 12.38
C ARG A 316 31.50 -4.46 13.63
N ASP A 317 31.08 -4.99 14.78
CA ASP A 317 31.85 -4.94 16.02
C ASP A 317 33.14 -5.72 15.74
N GLY A 318 34.20 -4.99 15.36
CA GLY A 318 35.48 -5.62 15.00
C GLY A 318 36.37 -4.86 14.01
N ALA A 319 36.11 -3.59 13.70
CA ALA A 319 37.12 -2.75 13.06
C ALA A 319 37.59 -1.68 14.05
N GLU A 320 38.50 -2.05 14.95
CA GLU A 320 39.49 -1.08 15.42
C GLU A 320 40.23 -0.53 14.19
N PRO A 321 40.60 0.75 14.24
CA PRO A 321 41.97 1.11 13.96
C PRO A 321 42.58 1.75 15.21
N ARG A 322 43.49 1.03 15.86
CA ARG A 322 44.70 1.63 16.44
C ARG A 322 45.62 2.08 15.29
N PRO A 323 46.51 3.07 15.47
CA PRO A 323 47.08 3.56 16.72
C PRO A 323 46.61 4.95 17.18
#